data_AF-A0AA42LQ12-F1
#
_entry.id   AF-A0AA42LQ12-F1
#
_cell.length_a   1.000
_cell.length_b   1.000
_cell.length_c   1.000
_cell.angle_alpha   90.00
_cell.angle_beta   90.00
_cell.angle_gamma   90.00
#
_symmetry.space_group_name_H-M   'P 1'
#
loop_
_entity.id
_entity.type
_entity.pdbx_description
1 polymer ?
#
loop_
_entity_poly.entity_id
_entity_poly.type
_entity_poly.pdbx_seq_one_letter_code
_entity_poly.pdbx_strand_id
1 'polypeptide(L)'
;MTTQTSLPLFYEQPRPLAAGVHANLSLAGNTGFAYAANTNAVPLVATELPTACRHFPIVFTDGEQPTPVAVLGVRGQENLFVDADGQWRAGTYIPAYIRRYPFIFMENEDRSQFTLCVDEKAASVVEGRDNPFFDEAGEPTDLARSALEFCRDYQNQHAYTMEFAQALAAADLLVENRADITLPDGQRLAMSGFKVIDEAKFNKLSDEEFLRWRANGWLPLVYCHLLSINTWPALINQVQAVAAVEDTSAEA
;
A
#
# COMPACT_ATOMS: atom_id res chain seq x y z
N MET A 1 -12.56 -23.89 16.11
CA MET A 1 -11.91 -23.35 14.89
C MET A 1 -11.55 -21.92 15.19
N THR A 2 -10.33 -21.66 15.64
CA THR A 2 -9.84 -20.31 15.89
C THR A 2 -9.56 -19.69 14.52
N THR A 3 -10.40 -18.75 14.10
CA THR A 3 -10.08 -17.84 12.99
C THR A 3 -8.86 -17.05 13.42
N GLN A 4 -7.68 -17.48 12.97
CA GLN A 4 -6.46 -16.72 13.14
C GLN A 4 -6.60 -15.51 12.20
N THR A 5 -7.13 -14.41 12.73
CA THR A 5 -7.18 -13.14 12.02
C THR A 5 -5.72 -12.75 11.72
N SER A 6 -5.32 -12.90 10.46
CA SER A 6 -3.99 -12.47 10.02
C SER A 6 -3.90 -10.96 10.23
N LEU A 7 -2.87 -10.51 10.94
CA LEU A 7 -2.63 -9.08 11.13
C LEU A 7 -2.40 -8.39 9.78
N PRO A 8 -2.77 -7.11 9.65
CA PRO A 8 -2.44 -6.32 8.47
C PRO A 8 -0.93 -6.30 8.24
N LEU A 9 -0.53 -6.25 6.97
CA LEU A 9 0.89 -6.17 6.56
C LEU A 9 1.63 -5.06 7.32
N PHE A 10 2.84 -5.37 7.81
CA PHE A 10 3.74 -4.57 8.67
C PHE A 10 3.44 -4.59 10.17
N TYR A 11 2.21 -4.90 10.58
CA TYR A 11 1.81 -4.73 11.98
C TYR A 11 2.07 -6.00 12.77
N GLU A 12 2.78 -5.88 13.88
CA GLU A 12 3.02 -6.99 14.80
C GLU A 12 2.20 -6.89 16.09
N GLN A 13 2.09 -5.69 16.66
CA GLN A 13 1.39 -5.47 17.93
C GLN A 13 0.59 -4.15 17.91
N PRO A 14 -0.43 -4.03 17.05
CA PRO A 14 -1.30 -2.86 17.06
C PRO A 14 -2.13 -2.82 18.36
N ARG A 15 -2.00 -1.75 19.14
CA ARG A 15 -2.78 -1.51 20.36
C ARG A 15 -3.47 -0.15 20.34
N PRO A 16 -4.66 -0.03 20.97
CA PRO A 16 -5.35 1.26 21.09
C PRO A 16 -4.44 2.33 21.68
N LEU A 17 -4.27 3.42 20.94
CA LEU A 17 -3.46 4.54 21.39
C LEU A 17 -4.16 5.22 22.57
N ALA A 18 -3.57 5.12 23.76
CA ALA A 18 -4.16 5.59 25.01
C ALA A 18 -3.11 6.21 25.92
N ALA A 19 -3.45 7.35 26.53
CA ALA A 19 -2.53 8.10 27.41
C ALA A 19 -2.01 7.25 28.57
N GLY A 20 -2.87 6.46 29.22
CA GLY A 20 -2.48 5.60 30.34
C GLY A 20 -1.47 4.50 30.00
N VAL A 21 -1.23 4.24 28.71
CA VAL A 21 -0.28 3.21 28.24
C VAL A 21 0.90 3.85 27.48
N HIS A 22 0.65 4.89 26.68
CA HIS A 22 1.61 5.42 25.71
C HIS A 22 2.09 6.85 26.04
N ALA A 23 1.82 7.40 27.24
CA ALA A 23 2.23 8.77 27.60
C ALA A 23 3.75 9.02 27.56
N ASN A 24 4.58 7.98 27.73
CA ASN A 24 6.04 8.09 27.66
C ASN A 24 6.60 7.72 26.28
N LEU A 25 5.73 7.40 25.31
CA LEU A 25 6.13 7.01 23.97
C LEU A 25 6.06 8.18 23.00
N SER A 26 6.99 8.16 22.07
CA SER A 26 7.17 9.12 20.99
C SER A 26 7.38 8.42 19.66
N LEU A 27 7.19 9.16 18.57
CA LEU A 27 7.63 8.76 17.24
C LEU A 27 9.06 9.29 17.00
N ALA A 28 9.97 8.40 16.63
CA ALA A 28 11.30 8.80 16.19
C ALA A 28 11.21 9.63 14.89
N GLY A 29 12.00 10.70 14.80
CA GLY A 29 11.86 11.70 13.73
C GLY A 29 12.23 11.20 12.32
N ASN A 30 13.12 10.22 12.19
CA ASN A 30 13.41 9.57 10.91
C ASN A 30 13.84 8.12 11.12
N THR A 31 12.96 7.18 10.80
CA THR A 31 13.25 5.73 10.83
C THR A 31 13.35 5.10 9.46
N GLY A 32 13.22 5.90 8.39
CA GLY A 32 13.08 5.39 7.03
C GLY A 32 11.90 4.42 6.87
N PHE A 33 12.06 3.50 5.93
CA PHE A 33 11.09 2.56 5.39
C PHE A 33 11.61 1.12 5.38
N ALA A 34 12.65 0.82 6.17
CA ALA A 34 13.26 -0.52 6.23
C ALA A 34 12.23 -1.62 6.58
N TYR A 35 11.18 -1.29 7.34
CA TYR A 35 10.08 -2.22 7.64
C TYR A 35 9.34 -2.72 6.39
N ALA A 36 9.40 -1.98 5.27
CA ALA A 36 8.76 -2.33 4.01
C ALA A 36 9.70 -3.02 3.00
N ALA A 37 10.98 -3.22 3.34
CA ALA A 37 12.00 -3.73 2.42
C ALA A 37 11.68 -5.12 1.85
N ASN A 38 10.95 -5.94 2.62
CA ASN A 38 10.60 -7.31 2.24
C ASN A 38 9.15 -7.42 1.71
N THR A 39 8.56 -6.35 1.19
CA THR A 39 7.18 -6.35 0.70
C THR A 39 7.12 -6.08 -0.79
N ASN A 40 6.62 -7.05 -1.54
CA ASN A 40 6.54 -6.97 -3.00
C ASN A 40 5.30 -6.25 -3.54
N ALA A 41 4.27 -6.05 -2.72
CA ALA A 41 3.10 -5.29 -3.11
C ALA A 41 2.38 -4.69 -1.89
N VAL A 42 1.75 -3.53 -2.07
CA VAL A 42 0.93 -2.88 -1.03
C VAL A 42 -0.42 -2.42 -1.57
N PRO A 43 -1.50 -2.45 -0.74
CA PRO A 43 -2.79 -1.86 -1.11
C PRO A 43 -2.67 -0.38 -1.46
N LEU A 44 -3.43 0.03 -2.46
CA LEU A 44 -3.69 1.43 -2.80
C LEU A 44 -5.14 1.77 -2.51
N VAL A 45 -5.42 3.03 -2.18
CA VAL A 45 -6.78 3.55 -2.25
C VAL A 45 -7.01 4.34 -3.55
N ALA A 46 -8.24 4.37 -4.04
CA ALA A 46 -8.65 4.89 -5.34
C ALA A 46 -8.12 6.31 -5.64
N THR A 47 -8.09 7.18 -4.63
CA THR A 47 -7.58 8.55 -4.72
C THR A 47 -6.08 8.64 -5.01
N GLU A 48 -5.32 7.57 -4.75
CA GLU A 48 -3.88 7.50 -5.01
C GLU A 48 -3.57 7.06 -6.44
N LEU A 49 -4.47 6.34 -7.11
CA LEU A 49 -4.24 5.76 -8.44
C LEU A 49 -3.70 6.77 -9.47
N PRO A 50 -4.19 8.02 -9.57
CA PRO A 50 -3.65 9.01 -10.52
C PRO A 50 -2.18 9.37 -10.30
N THR A 51 -1.70 9.34 -9.07
CA THR A 51 -0.29 9.59 -8.76
C THR A 51 0.51 8.29 -8.86
N ALA A 52 0.00 7.21 -8.26
CA ALA A 52 0.66 5.91 -8.21
C ALA A 52 0.90 5.29 -9.60
N CYS A 53 -0.01 5.49 -10.56
CA CYS A 53 0.07 4.87 -11.89
C CYS A 53 1.29 5.30 -12.70
N ARG A 54 1.96 6.38 -12.30
CA ARG A 54 3.17 6.88 -12.95
C ARG A 54 4.45 6.21 -12.43
N HIS A 55 4.35 5.52 -11.30
CA HIS A 55 5.48 4.97 -10.56
C HIS A 55 5.43 3.45 -10.41
N PHE A 56 4.23 2.86 -10.35
CA PHE A 56 4.03 1.45 -10.04
C PHE A 56 3.10 0.79 -11.04
N PRO A 57 3.32 -0.50 -11.37
CA PRO A 57 2.26 -1.31 -11.94
C PRO A 57 1.16 -1.43 -10.89
N ILE A 58 -0.06 -1.09 -11.27
CA ILE A 58 -1.24 -1.26 -10.42
C ILE A 58 -1.96 -2.52 -10.90
N VAL A 59 -2.10 -3.50 -10.04
CA VAL A 59 -2.82 -4.75 -10.31
C VAL A 59 -3.88 -4.97 -9.25
N PHE A 60 -4.73 -5.98 -9.41
CA PHE A 60 -5.76 -6.31 -8.43
C PHE A 60 -5.45 -7.67 -7.80
N THR A 61 -5.66 -7.80 -6.49
CA THR A 61 -5.56 -9.09 -5.82
C THR A 61 -6.59 -10.07 -6.36
N ASP A 62 -6.27 -11.36 -6.33
CA ASP A 62 -7.28 -12.40 -6.50
C ASP A 62 -8.12 -12.55 -5.20
N GLY A 63 -9.29 -13.18 -5.30
CA GLY A 63 -10.24 -13.38 -4.20
C GLY A 63 -11.60 -12.73 -4.41
N GLU A 64 -12.50 -12.93 -3.43
CA GLU A 64 -13.89 -12.43 -3.47
C GLU A 64 -13.97 -10.90 -3.46
N GLN A 65 -12.97 -10.23 -2.88
CA GLN A 65 -12.88 -8.78 -2.81
C GLN A 65 -11.56 -8.33 -3.45
N PRO A 66 -11.52 -8.14 -4.78
CA PRO A 66 -10.34 -7.63 -5.45
C PRO A 66 -9.96 -6.28 -4.86
N THR A 67 -8.66 -6.07 -4.63
CA THR A 67 -8.13 -4.81 -4.09
C THR A 67 -7.02 -4.33 -4.99
N PRO A 68 -7.00 -3.03 -5.40
CA PRO A 68 -5.87 -2.51 -6.16
C PRO A 68 -4.61 -2.47 -5.29
N VAL A 69 -3.50 -2.95 -5.84
CA VAL A 69 -2.19 -2.98 -5.19
C VAL A 69 -1.13 -2.39 -6.11
N ALA A 70 -0.19 -1.65 -5.53
CA ALA A 70 1.04 -1.25 -6.20
C ALA A 70 2.03 -2.41 -6.13
N VAL A 71 2.59 -2.80 -7.27
CA VAL A 71 3.69 -3.77 -7.33
C VAL A 71 5.01 -3.04 -7.07
N LEU A 72 5.73 -3.49 -6.04
CA LEU A 72 6.97 -2.89 -5.54
C LEU A 72 8.22 -3.74 -5.81
N GLY A 73 8.05 -5.02 -6.15
CA GLY A 73 9.14 -5.92 -6.48
C GLY A 73 8.70 -6.97 -7.50
N VAL A 74 9.67 -7.63 -8.14
CA VAL A 74 9.40 -8.71 -9.11
C VAL A 74 9.66 -10.09 -8.51
N ARG A 75 10.32 -10.15 -7.36
CA ARG A 75 10.50 -11.34 -6.54
C ARG A 75 9.63 -11.29 -5.30
N GLY A 76 9.44 -12.45 -4.67
CA GLY A 76 8.86 -12.49 -3.33
C GLY A 76 9.82 -11.88 -2.31
N GLN A 77 9.26 -11.23 -1.28
CA GLN A 77 10.03 -10.60 -0.20
C GLN A 77 11.02 -9.52 -0.68
N GLU A 78 10.65 -8.74 -1.70
CA GLU A 78 11.51 -7.72 -2.30
C GLU A 78 10.73 -6.43 -2.49
N ASN A 79 11.33 -5.29 -2.11
CA ASN A 79 10.81 -3.96 -2.40
C ASN A 79 11.91 -3.11 -3.05
N LEU A 80 11.79 -2.88 -4.35
CA LEU A 80 12.77 -2.15 -5.16
C LEU A 80 12.74 -0.62 -4.96
N PHE A 81 11.85 -0.14 -4.09
CA PHE A 81 11.70 1.26 -3.73
C PHE A 81 12.26 1.59 -2.35
N VAL A 82 12.76 0.60 -1.60
CA VAL A 82 13.52 0.82 -0.37
C VAL A 82 14.99 0.51 -0.65
N ASP A 83 15.88 1.46 -0.40
CA ASP A 83 17.32 1.26 -0.59
C ASP A 83 17.99 0.58 0.62
N ALA A 84 19.30 0.33 0.50
CA ALA A 84 20.09 -0.33 1.54
C ALA A 84 20.18 0.46 2.86
N ASP A 85 20.01 1.79 2.81
CA ASP A 85 19.94 2.68 3.98
C ASP A 85 18.52 2.74 4.56
N GLY A 86 17.61 1.93 4.03
CA GLY A 86 16.20 1.88 4.41
C GLY A 86 15.44 3.13 3.98
N GLN A 87 15.92 3.94 3.04
CA GLN A 87 15.20 5.11 2.56
C GLN A 87 14.30 4.76 1.38
N TRP A 88 13.19 5.48 1.27
CA TRP A 88 12.34 5.37 0.11
C TRP A 88 12.99 6.08 -1.07
N ARG A 89 12.96 5.44 -2.25
CA ARG A 89 13.59 5.96 -3.46
C ARG A 89 13.10 7.37 -3.78
N ALA A 90 14.05 8.30 -3.88
CA ALA A 90 13.78 9.69 -4.19
C ALA A 90 13.00 9.87 -5.50
N GLY A 91 12.06 10.83 -5.52
CA GLY A 91 11.27 11.16 -6.69
C GLY A 91 10.18 10.14 -7.06
N THR A 92 9.92 9.16 -6.19
CA THR A 92 8.82 8.19 -6.36
C THR A 92 7.73 8.42 -5.32
N TYR A 93 6.50 8.10 -5.69
CA TYR A 93 5.35 8.22 -4.78
C TYR A 93 5.47 7.23 -3.61
N ILE A 94 5.01 7.59 -2.41
CA ILE A 94 4.96 6.68 -1.26
C ILE A 94 3.49 6.33 -1.00
N PRO A 95 3.05 5.08 -1.24
CA PRO A 95 1.69 4.64 -0.95
C PRO A 95 1.24 4.98 0.47
N ALA A 96 -0.02 5.37 0.64
CA ALA A 96 -0.61 5.75 1.91
C ALA A 96 -0.57 4.60 2.91
N TYR A 97 -0.71 3.35 2.45
CA TYR A 97 -0.58 2.17 3.30
C TYR A 97 0.81 2.10 3.99
N ILE A 98 1.86 2.51 3.28
CA ILE A 98 3.23 2.63 3.83
C ILE A 98 3.31 3.83 4.78
N ARG A 99 2.89 5.02 4.34
CA ARG A 99 2.92 6.25 5.16
C ARG A 99 2.10 6.18 6.45
N ARG A 100 1.08 5.31 6.50
CA ARG A 100 0.22 5.12 7.67
C ARG A 100 0.97 4.49 8.84
N TYR A 101 1.95 3.63 8.57
CA TYR A 101 2.71 2.93 9.60
C TYR A 101 3.49 3.93 10.49
N PRO A 102 3.45 3.82 11.83
CA PRO A 102 3.00 2.66 12.63
C PRO A 102 1.53 2.73 13.10
N PHE A 103 0.73 3.64 12.59
CA PHE A 103 -0.65 3.83 13.00
C PHE A 103 -1.64 3.03 12.15
N ILE A 104 -2.75 2.60 12.74
CA ILE A 104 -3.82 1.90 12.02
C ILE A 104 -5.15 2.08 12.71
N PHE A 105 -6.25 2.04 11.95
CA PHE A 105 -7.59 1.89 12.51
C PHE A 105 -7.95 0.42 12.62
N MET A 106 -8.32 0.01 13.83
CA MET A 106 -8.90 -1.30 14.09
C MET A 106 -10.41 -1.13 14.33
N GLU A 107 -11.19 -2.00 13.69
CA GLU A 107 -12.62 -2.12 13.96
C GLU A 107 -12.84 -2.86 15.28
N ASN A 108 -13.82 -2.42 16.06
CA ASN A 108 -14.35 -3.23 17.14
C ASN A 108 -15.13 -4.44 16.59
N GLU A 109 -15.42 -5.44 17.42
CA GLU A 109 -16.13 -6.66 17.00
C GLU A 109 -17.46 -6.37 16.29
N ASP A 110 -18.14 -5.30 16.69
CA ASP A 110 -19.42 -4.85 16.14
C ASP A 110 -19.29 -3.98 14.87
N ARG A 111 -18.05 -3.72 14.40
CA ARG A 111 -17.71 -2.87 13.24
C ARG A 111 -18.34 -1.48 13.25
N SER A 112 -18.70 -0.99 14.42
CA SER A 112 -19.42 0.27 14.61
C SER A 112 -18.49 1.44 14.95
N GLN A 113 -17.26 1.15 15.36
CA GLN A 113 -16.29 2.15 15.79
C GLN A 113 -14.89 1.79 15.31
N PHE A 114 -14.19 2.80 14.77
CA PHE A 114 -12.77 2.73 14.46
C PHE A 114 -11.97 3.28 15.64
N THR A 115 -11.02 2.50 16.12
CA THR A 115 -10.08 2.92 17.17
C THR A 115 -8.71 3.15 16.56
N LEU A 116 -8.10 4.31 16.83
CA LEU A 116 -6.71 4.55 16.47
C LEU A 116 -5.82 3.65 17.31
N CYS A 117 -5.05 2.82 16.63
CA CYS A 117 -4.03 1.96 17.20
C CYS A 117 -2.65 2.39 16.73
N VAL A 118 -1.64 2.09 17.55
CA VAL A 118 -0.21 2.20 17.20
C VAL A 118 0.42 0.82 17.35
N ASP A 119 1.29 0.44 16.42
CA ASP A 119 2.12 -0.76 16.58
C ASP A 119 3.23 -0.50 17.60
N GLU A 120 3.08 -1.04 18.81
CA GLU A 120 4.05 -0.87 19.90
C GLU A 120 5.41 -1.48 19.57
N LYS A 121 5.49 -2.42 18.61
CA LYS A 121 6.75 -3.04 18.19
C LYS A 121 7.44 -2.32 17.03
N ALA A 122 6.82 -1.28 16.49
CA ALA A 122 7.46 -0.51 15.45
C ALA A 122 8.77 0.10 15.95
N ALA A 123 9.85 -0.05 15.18
CA ALA A 123 11.14 0.56 15.51
C ALA A 123 11.09 2.10 15.58
N SER A 124 10.04 2.71 14.98
CA SER A 124 9.76 4.14 15.06
C SER A 124 9.06 4.57 16.35
N VAL A 125 8.53 3.63 17.14
CA VAL A 125 7.90 3.91 18.42
C VAL A 125 8.93 3.71 19.52
N VAL A 126 9.31 4.79 20.17
CA VAL A 126 10.41 4.83 21.15
C VAL A 126 9.98 5.51 22.44
N GLU A 127 10.64 5.18 23.54
CA GLU A 127 10.52 5.98 24.76
C GLU A 127 11.22 7.34 24.56
N GLY A 128 10.57 8.42 25.01
CA GLY A 128 11.14 9.76 24.90
C GLY A 128 10.09 10.84 24.73
N ARG A 129 10.55 12.07 24.48
CA ARG A 129 9.69 13.27 24.33
C ARG A 129 10.01 14.12 23.10
N ASP A 130 10.69 13.56 22.11
CA ASP A 130 11.04 14.32 20.89
C ASP A 130 9.79 14.59 20.05
N ASN A 131 8.98 13.56 19.77
CA ASN A 131 7.65 13.70 19.15
C ASN A 131 6.62 12.84 19.89
N PRO A 132 6.16 13.27 21.08
CA PRO A 132 5.32 12.45 21.94
C PRO A 132 3.90 12.29 21.38
N PHE A 133 3.24 11.18 21.70
CA PHE A 133 1.84 10.97 21.33
C PHE A 133 0.86 11.78 22.19
N PHE A 134 1.22 12.01 23.45
CA PHE A 134 0.42 12.76 24.42
C PHE A 134 1.24 13.88 25.07
N ASP A 135 0.61 14.98 25.41
CA ASP A 135 1.23 16.08 26.15
C ASP A 135 1.25 15.82 27.67
N GLU A 136 1.76 16.78 28.44
CA GLU A 136 1.83 16.68 29.90
C GLU A 136 0.45 16.67 30.59
N ALA A 137 -0.59 17.17 29.93
CA ALA A 137 -1.96 17.12 30.42
C ALA A 137 -2.65 15.78 30.10
N GLY A 138 -1.99 14.91 29.32
CA GLY A 138 -2.54 13.64 28.86
C GLY A 138 -3.43 13.77 27.62
N GLU A 139 -3.41 14.93 26.96
CA GLU A 139 -4.16 15.17 25.73
C GLU A 139 -3.33 14.73 24.51
N PRO A 140 -3.95 14.25 23.41
CA PRO A 140 -3.22 13.91 22.20
C PRO A 140 -2.41 15.11 21.67
N THR A 141 -1.21 14.87 21.16
CA THR A 141 -0.45 15.91 20.47
C THR A 141 -0.94 16.13 19.04
N ASP A 142 -0.41 17.12 18.35
CA ASP A 142 -0.71 17.35 16.92
C ASP A 142 -0.26 16.19 16.04
N LEU A 143 0.78 15.46 16.44
CA LEU A 143 1.19 14.21 15.79
C LEU A 143 0.07 13.16 15.88
N ALA A 144 -0.43 12.90 17.09
CA ALA A 144 -1.48 11.91 17.31
C ALA A 144 -2.81 12.31 16.64
N ARG A 145 -3.14 13.61 16.66
CA ARG A 145 -4.31 14.15 15.92
C ARG A 145 -4.16 13.98 14.40
N SER A 146 -2.98 14.29 13.86
CA SER A 146 -2.72 14.12 12.42
C SER A 146 -2.76 12.65 12.01
N ALA A 147 -2.24 11.74 12.85
CA ALA A 147 -2.33 10.30 12.62
C ALA A 147 -3.79 9.79 12.65
N LEU A 148 -4.61 10.30 13.58
CA LEU A 148 -6.04 10.02 13.65
C LEU A 148 -6.76 10.46 12.36
N GLU A 149 -6.52 11.69 11.91
CA GLU A 149 -7.13 12.23 10.69
C GLU A 149 -6.69 11.46 9.44
N PHE A 150 -5.40 11.17 9.32
CA PHE A 150 -4.86 10.39 8.21
C PHE A 150 -5.50 8.99 8.13
N CYS A 151 -5.60 8.29 9.26
CA CYS A 151 -6.22 6.96 9.29
C CYS A 151 -7.72 7.00 8.97
N ARG A 152 -8.43 8.06 9.40
CA ARG A 152 -9.83 8.27 9.05
C ARG A 152 -10.01 8.50 7.56
N ASP A 153 -9.19 9.35 6.96
CA ASP A 153 -9.25 9.65 5.53
C ASP A 153 -8.90 8.41 4.71
N TYR A 154 -7.89 7.63 5.15
CA TYR A 154 -7.55 6.34 4.55
C TYR A 154 -8.75 5.39 4.57
N GLN A 155 -9.44 5.25 5.71
CA GLN A 155 -10.59 4.35 5.83
C GLN A 155 -11.75 4.76 4.91
N ASN A 156 -12.05 6.05 4.83
CA ASN A 156 -13.09 6.55 3.92
C ASN A 156 -12.73 6.28 2.46
N GLN A 157 -11.46 6.47 2.09
CA GLN A 157 -10.98 6.19 0.74
C GLN A 157 -10.96 4.69 0.45
N HIS A 158 -10.65 3.85 1.44
CA HIS A 158 -10.71 2.40 1.33
C HIS A 158 -12.13 1.94 1.00
N ALA A 159 -13.16 2.45 1.70
CA ALA A 159 -14.56 2.11 1.40
C ALA A 159 -14.94 2.41 -0.06
N TYR A 160 -14.63 3.61 -0.57
CA TYR A 160 -14.86 3.96 -1.97
C TYR A 160 -14.05 3.07 -2.95
N THR A 161 -12.85 2.65 -2.55
CA THR A 161 -12.01 1.73 -3.34
C THR A 161 -12.66 0.35 -3.44
N MET A 162 -13.27 -0.14 -2.36
CA MET A 162 -13.99 -1.41 -2.36
C MET A 162 -15.23 -1.35 -3.26
N GLU A 163 -15.97 -0.24 -3.26
CA GLU A 163 -17.09 -0.04 -4.19
C GLU A 163 -16.64 -0.11 -5.65
N PHE A 164 -15.55 0.58 -6.00
CA PHE A 164 -14.95 0.52 -7.34
C PHE A 164 -14.52 -0.89 -7.72
N ALA A 165 -13.82 -1.60 -6.84
CA ALA A 165 -13.32 -2.94 -7.13
C ALA A 165 -14.46 -3.98 -7.24
N GLN A 166 -15.52 -3.84 -6.43
CA GLN A 166 -16.73 -4.64 -6.58
C GLN A 166 -17.44 -4.35 -7.90
N ALA A 167 -17.48 -3.09 -8.35
CA ALA A 167 -18.05 -2.76 -9.65
C ALA A 167 -17.28 -3.39 -10.82
N LEU A 168 -15.94 -3.40 -10.74
CA LEU A 168 -15.08 -4.11 -11.70
C LEU A 168 -15.39 -5.62 -11.74
N ALA A 169 -15.50 -6.25 -10.57
CA ALA A 169 -15.83 -7.67 -10.48
C ALA A 169 -17.25 -7.97 -11.00
N ALA A 170 -18.25 -7.18 -10.61
CA ALA A 170 -19.64 -7.35 -11.02
C ALA A 170 -19.85 -7.17 -12.53
N ALA A 171 -19.05 -6.32 -13.18
CA ALA A 171 -19.05 -6.13 -14.62
C ALA A 171 -18.16 -7.14 -15.38
N ASP A 172 -17.59 -8.14 -14.70
CA ASP A 172 -16.67 -9.15 -15.26
C ASP A 172 -15.46 -8.54 -15.99
N LEU A 173 -14.96 -7.41 -15.47
CA LEU A 173 -13.85 -6.66 -16.09
C LEU A 173 -12.47 -7.10 -15.63
N LEU A 174 -12.37 -7.88 -14.56
CA LEU A 174 -11.10 -8.37 -14.02
C LEU A 174 -10.78 -9.76 -14.57
N VAL A 175 -9.60 -9.89 -15.19
CA VAL A 175 -9.10 -11.16 -15.74
C VAL A 175 -7.76 -11.51 -15.12
N GLU A 176 -7.53 -12.81 -14.90
CA GLU A 176 -6.22 -13.32 -14.48
C GLU A 176 -5.13 -12.89 -15.46
N ASN A 177 -3.97 -12.51 -14.93
CA ASN A 177 -2.85 -12.13 -15.76
C ASN A 177 -1.52 -12.68 -15.21
N ARG A 178 -0.51 -12.68 -16.07
CA ARG A 178 0.85 -13.10 -15.78
C ARG A 178 1.82 -12.11 -16.40
N ALA A 179 2.79 -11.66 -15.60
CA ALA A 179 3.93 -10.90 -16.07
C ALA A 179 5.12 -11.86 -16.25
N ASP A 180 5.54 -12.07 -17.51
CA ASP A 180 6.79 -12.76 -17.82
C ASP A 180 7.94 -11.77 -17.82
N ILE A 181 8.92 -12.01 -16.94
CA ILE A 181 10.01 -11.09 -16.66
C ILE A 181 11.31 -11.79 -17.01
N THR A 182 12.09 -11.19 -17.91
CA THR A 182 13.46 -11.65 -18.15
C THR A 182 14.40 -10.70 -17.44
N LEU A 183 15.14 -11.24 -16.48
CA LEU A 183 16.15 -10.53 -15.73
C LEU A 183 17.43 -10.35 -16.56
N PRO A 184 18.31 -9.43 -16.13
CA PRO A 184 19.51 -9.05 -16.89
C PRO A 184 20.53 -10.17 -17.02
N ASP A 185 20.60 -11.05 -16.01
CA ASP A 185 21.39 -12.28 -15.99
C ASP A 185 20.82 -13.39 -16.89
N GLY A 186 19.70 -13.13 -17.58
CA GLY A 186 18.99 -14.08 -18.42
C GLY A 186 18.02 -14.98 -17.66
N GLN A 187 17.93 -14.87 -16.33
CA GLN A 187 16.95 -15.60 -15.53
C GLN A 187 15.54 -15.16 -15.92
N ARG A 188 14.64 -16.13 -16.09
CA ARG A 188 13.23 -15.86 -16.38
C ARG A 188 12.40 -16.07 -15.12
N LEU A 189 11.70 -15.02 -14.72
CA LEU A 189 10.71 -15.03 -13.66
C LEU A 189 9.31 -14.92 -14.28
N ALA A 190 8.34 -15.48 -13.59
CA ALA A 190 6.94 -15.32 -13.93
C ALA A 190 6.20 -14.92 -12.66
N MET A 191 5.55 -13.77 -12.71
CA MET A 191 4.67 -13.34 -11.64
C MET A 191 3.22 -13.54 -12.08
N SER A 192 2.45 -14.19 -11.22
CA SER A 192 1.03 -14.52 -11.41
C SER A 192 0.29 -14.35 -10.08
N GLY A 193 -1.00 -14.67 -10.04
CA GLY A 193 -1.85 -14.52 -8.84
C GLY A 193 -2.38 -13.10 -8.65
N PHE A 194 -2.54 -12.37 -9.76
CA PHE A 194 -3.16 -11.06 -9.79
C PHE A 194 -4.05 -10.92 -11.02
N LYS A 195 -5.01 -10.00 -10.92
CA LYS A 195 -5.92 -9.63 -12.00
C LYS A 195 -5.58 -8.27 -12.57
N VAL A 196 -5.97 -8.07 -13.82
CA VAL A 196 -5.93 -6.77 -14.51
C VAL A 196 -7.29 -6.47 -15.12
N ILE A 197 -7.53 -5.20 -15.45
CA ILE A 197 -8.72 -4.80 -16.19
C ILE A 197 -8.56 -5.20 -17.65
N ASP A 198 -9.53 -5.94 -18.18
CA ASP A 198 -9.64 -6.23 -19.60
C ASP A 198 -10.19 -4.99 -20.34
N GLU A 199 -9.31 -4.28 -21.03
CA GLU A 199 -9.65 -3.08 -21.79
C GLU A 199 -10.68 -3.36 -22.90
N ALA A 200 -10.62 -4.54 -23.52
CA ALA A 200 -11.56 -4.90 -24.58
C ALA A 200 -12.97 -5.14 -24.03
N LYS A 201 -13.10 -5.73 -22.83
CA LYS A 201 -14.41 -5.83 -22.14
C LYS A 201 -14.90 -4.47 -21.68
N PHE A 202 -14.02 -3.63 -21.13
CA PHE A 202 -14.37 -2.28 -20.69
C PHE A 202 -14.91 -1.42 -21.84
N ASN A 203 -14.27 -1.46 -23.01
CA ASN A 203 -14.71 -0.73 -24.20
C ASN A 203 -15.99 -1.29 -24.84
N LYS A 204 -16.49 -2.44 -24.37
CA LYS A 204 -17.74 -3.07 -24.82
C LYS A 204 -18.88 -2.93 -23.81
N LEU A 205 -18.67 -2.21 -22.70
CA LEU A 205 -19.76 -1.84 -21.80
C LEU A 205 -20.86 -1.12 -22.59
N SER A 206 -22.12 -1.33 -22.21
CA SER A 206 -23.24 -0.57 -22.80
C SER A 206 -23.09 0.91 -22.48
N ASP A 207 -23.67 1.79 -23.30
CA ASP A 207 -23.66 3.23 -23.04
C ASP A 207 -24.23 3.57 -21.65
N GLU A 208 -25.31 2.90 -21.24
CA GLU A 208 -25.92 3.07 -19.92
C GLU A 208 -24.92 2.75 -18.79
N GLU A 209 -24.24 1.61 -18.90
CA GLU A 209 -23.27 1.17 -17.90
C GLU A 209 -22.03 2.09 -17.90
N PHE A 210 -21.52 2.46 -19.07
CA PHE A 210 -20.40 3.40 -19.19
C PHE A 210 -20.73 4.78 -18.58
N LEU A 211 -21.95 5.27 -18.78
CA LEU A 211 -22.42 6.52 -18.18
C LEU A 211 -22.57 6.40 -16.64
N ARG A 212 -22.99 5.24 -16.14
CA ARG A 212 -23.01 4.93 -14.70
C ARG A 212 -21.60 4.98 -14.11
N TRP A 213 -20.62 4.39 -14.78
CA TRP A 213 -19.21 4.43 -14.35
C TRP A 213 -18.64 5.85 -14.34
N ARG A 214 -19.01 6.68 -15.32
CA ARG A 214 -18.67 8.11 -15.33
C ARG A 214 -19.26 8.85 -14.13
N ALA A 215 -20.54 8.62 -13.83
CA ALA A 215 -21.24 9.29 -12.74
C ALA A 215 -20.64 8.95 -11.36
N ASN A 216 -20.14 7.72 -11.19
CA ASN A 216 -19.45 7.28 -9.97
C ASN A 216 -17.96 7.68 -9.89
N GLY A 217 -17.43 8.34 -10.93
CA GLY A 217 -16.02 8.75 -10.97
C GLY A 217 -15.03 7.60 -11.19
N TRP A 218 -15.47 6.44 -11.69
CA TRP A 218 -14.63 5.25 -11.84
C TRP A 218 -13.82 5.22 -13.13
N LEU A 219 -14.24 5.93 -14.19
CA LEU A 219 -13.51 5.93 -15.47
C LEU A 219 -12.04 6.34 -15.32
N PRO A 220 -11.68 7.43 -14.60
CA PRO A 220 -10.28 7.78 -14.39
C PRO A 220 -9.47 6.67 -13.71
N LEU A 221 -10.08 5.93 -12.78
CA LEU A 221 -9.41 4.84 -12.05
C LEU A 221 -9.08 3.67 -12.97
N VAL A 222 -9.98 3.33 -13.89
CA VAL A 222 -9.73 2.33 -14.94
C VAL A 222 -8.53 2.74 -15.79
N TYR A 223 -8.52 3.98 -16.30
CA TYR A 223 -7.41 4.46 -17.10
C TYR A 223 -6.10 4.55 -16.33
N CYS A 224 -6.13 4.88 -15.03
CA CYS A 224 -4.94 4.84 -14.19
C CYS A 224 -4.34 3.43 -14.14
N HIS A 225 -5.16 2.40 -13.97
CA HIS A 225 -4.68 1.03 -14.06
C HIS A 225 -4.09 0.73 -15.45
N LEU A 226 -4.80 1.01 -16.54
CA LEU A 226 -4.33 0.73 -17.91
C LEU A 226 -2.99 1.43 -18.22
N LEU A 227 -2.86 2.70 -17.81
CA LEU A 227 -1.61 3.46 -17.96
C LEU A 227 -0.49 2.89 -17.11
N SER A 228 -0.80 2.44 -15.89
CA SER A 228 0.18 1.90 -14.94
C SER A 228 0.90 0.66 -15.45
N ILE A 229 0.27 -0.13 -16.34
CA ILE A 229 0.90 -1.31 -16.96
C ILE A 229 2.19 -0.91 -17.70
N ASN A 230 2.30 0.32 -18.21
CA ASN A 230 3.51 0.78 -18.89
C ASN A 230 4.69 1.05 -17.95
N THR A 231 4.52 0.89 -16.64
CA THR A 231 5.60 1.03 -15.66
C THR A 231 6.33 -0.30 -15.37
N TRP A 232 5.84 -1.45 -15.86
CA TRP A 232 6.52 -2.75 -15.72
C TRP A 232 7.99 -2.71 -16.17
N PRO A 233 8.35 -2.16 -17.35
CA PRO A 233 9.74 -2.10 -17.77
C PRO A 233 10.62 -1.28 -16.82
N ALA A 234 10.08 -0.19 -16.25
CA ALA A 234 10.82 0.63 -15.29
C ALA A 234 11.10 -0.14 -13.98
N LEU A 235 10.12 -0.92 -13.50
CA LEU A 235 10.27 -1.79 -12.34
C LEU A 235 11.32 -2.89 -12.60
N ILE A 236 11.26 -3.54 -13.76
CA ILE A 236 12.21 -4.60 -14.16
C ILE A 236 13.63 -4.03 -14.27
N ASN A 237 13.78 -2.86 -14.89
CA ASN A 237 15.08 -2.18 -14.98
C ASN A 237 15.61 -1.80 -13.60
N GLN A 238 14.77 -1.61 -12.59
CA GLN A 238 15.24 -1.32 -11.24
C GLN A 238 15.99 -2.49 -10.61
N VAL A 239 15.68 -3.73 -10.98
CA VAL A 239 16.44 -4.91 -10.55
C VAL A 239 17.90 -4.80 -11.01
N GLN A 240 18.17 -4.21 -12.19
CA GLN A 240 19.55 -3.96 -12.67
C GLN A 240 20.29 -2.97 -11.78
N ALA A 241 19.62 -1.87 -11.43
CA ALA A 241 20.24 -0.80 -10.67
C ALA A 241 20.62 -1.28 -9.27
N VAL A 242 19.77 -2.09 -8.63
CA VAL A 242 20.06 -2.66 -7.29
C VAL A 242 21.22 -3.66 -7.35
N ALA A 243 21.20 -4.60 -8.30
CA ALA A 243 22.28 -5.60 -8.43
C ALA A 243 23.65 -4.95 -8.70
N ALA A 244 23.71 -3.89 -9.51
CA ALA A 244 24.96 -3.19 -9.79
C ALA A 244 25.56 -2.49 -8.56
N VAL A 245 24.72 -1.99 -7.64
CA VAL A 245 25.16 -1.37 -6.38
C VAL A 245 25.68 -2.43 -5.41
N GLU A 246 25.03 -3.59 -5.33
CA GLU A 246 25.49 -4.71 -4.50
C GLU A 246 26.87 -5.20 -4.93
N ASP A 247 27.10 -5.41 -6.23
CA ASP A 247 28.41 -5.84 -6.76
C ASP A 247 29.52 -4.82 -6.46
N THR A 248 29.25 -3.51 -6.62
CA THR A 248 30.26 -2.48 -6.30
C THR A 248 30.56 -2.37 -4.81
N SER A 249 29.60 -2.68 -3.94
CA SER A 249 29.80 -2.70 -2.49
C SER A 249 30.56 -3.94 -2.00
N ALA A 250 30.49 -5.05 -2.71
CA ALA A 250 31.19 -6.29 -2.38
C ALA A 250 32.68 -6.31 -2.80
N GLU A 251 33.06 -5.45 -3.76
CA GLU A 251 34.44 -5.30 -4.25
C GLU A 251 35.26 -4.24 -3.49
N ALA A 252 34.64 -3.47 -2.59
CA ALA A 252 35.26 -2.39 -1.80
C ALA A 252 35.66 -2.83 -0.38
#